data_AF-A0A3P7EFH3-F1
#
_entry.id   AF-A0A3P7EFH3-F1
#
_cell.length_a   1.000
_cell.length_b   1.000
_cell.length_c   1.000
_cell.angle_alpha   90.00
_cell.angle_beta   90.00
_cell.angle_gamma   90.00
#
_symmetry.space_group_name_H-M   'P 1'
#
loop_
_entity.id
_entity.type
_entity.pdbx_description
1 polymer ?
#
loop_
_entity_poly.entity_id
_entity_poly.type
_entity_poly.pdbx_seq_one_letter_code
_entity_poly.pdbx_strand_id
1 'polypeptide(L)'
;MIKKFMIILLLLLLWLQKIIIGIGFHDIPGIYCGKRSPTCCPNRDDQCTMAILGNHLCYCDMFCDRGEYGNDCCPDFKAVCRYSQRTLAPGQVNLLEREKKKKLLAKYSDCIHDGITYSEGDTITRNCNQWFISHFSKLN
;
A
#
# COMPACT_ATOMS: atom_id res chain seq x y z
N MET A 1 -36.10 -32.11 -11.44
CA MET A 1 -35.64 -30.86 -12.08
C MET A 1 -35.55 -29.69 -11.10
N ILE A 2 -36.54 -29.48 -10.23
CA ILE A 2 -36.61 -28.34 -9.28
C ILE A 2 -35.36 -28.17 -8.39
N LYS A 3 -34.80 -29.25 -7.82
CA LYS A 3 -33.61 -29.17 -6.95
C LYS A 3 -32.38 -28.52 -7.61
N LYS A 4 -32.16 -28.77 -8.91
CA LYS A 4 -31.03 -28.18 -9.65
C LYS A 4 -31.22 -26.67 -9.84
N PHE A 5 -32.45 -26.24 -10.13
CA PHE A 5 -32.79 -24.81 -10.25
C PHE A 5 -32.60 -24.07 -8.92
N MET A 6 -32.99 -24.67 -7.79
CA MET A 6 -32.79 -24.06 -6.48
C MET A 6 -31.30 -23.86 -6.14
N ILE A 7 -30.44 -24.83 -6.48
CA ILE A 7 -29.00 -24.70 -6.28
C ILE A 7 -28.42 -23.59 -7.16
N ILE A 8 -28.79 -23.52 -8.43
CA ILE A 8 -28.33 -22.46 -9.35
C ILE A 8 -28.77 -21.08 -8.86
N LEU A 9 -30.03 -20.93 -8.42
CA LEU A 9 -30.53 -19.68 -7.86
C LEU A 9 -29.77 -19.26 -6.60
N LEU A 10 -29.47 -20.21 -5.70
CA LEU A 10 -28.71 -19.94 -4.49
C LEU A 10 -27.28 -19.49 -4.81
N LEU A 11 -26.63 -20.11 -5.80
CA LEU A 11 -25.30 -19.71 -6.26
C LEU A 11 -25.32 -18.31 -6.91
N LEU A 12 -26.36 -17.99 -7.69
CA LEU A 12 -26.55 -16.65 -8.26
C LEU A 12 -26.76 -15.59 -7.18
N LEU A 13 -27.55 -15.89 -6.14
CA LEU A 13 -27.77 -14.97 -5.01
C LEU A 13 -26.48 -14.75 -4.21
N LEU A 14 -25.72 -15.81 -3.94
CA LEU A 14 -24.42 -15.70 -3.27
C LEU A 14 -23.41 -14.90 -4.10
N TRP A 15 -23.46 -15.04 -5.43
CA TRP A 15 -22.62 -14.25 -6.34
C TRP A 15 -23.04 -12.77 -6.34
N LEU A 16 -24.34 -12.49 -6.39
CA LEU A 16 -24.89 -11.13 -6.31
C LEU A 16 -24.55 -10.44 -4.98
N GLN A 17 -24.57 -11.15 -3.84
CA GLN A 17 -24.18 -10.60 -2.54
C GLN A 17 -22.74 -10.06 -2.55
N LYS A 18 -21.83 -10.70 -3.30
CA LYS A 18 -20.44 -10.21 -3.43
C LYS A 18 -20.34 -8.90 -4.23
N ILE A 19 -21.24 -8.68 -5.19
CA ILE A 19 -21.22 -7.49 -6.05
C ILE A 19 -21.68 -6.24 -5.29
N ILE A 20 -22.47 -6.39 -4.22
CA ILE A 20 -23.13 -5.27 -3.52
C ILE A 20 -22.20 -4.57 -2.51
N ILE A 21 -21.01 -5.12 -2.20
CA ILE A 21 -20.11 -4.58 -1.15
C ILE A 21 -19.11 -3.55 -1.70
N GLY A 22 -19.48 -2.80 -2.75
CA GLY A 22 -18.67 -1.70 -3.28
C GLY A 22 -18.79 -0.42 -2.43
N ILE A 23 -18.36 -0.45 -1.17
CA ILE A 23 -18.47 0.72 -0.28
C ILE A 23 -17.12 1.45 -0.21
N GLY A 24 -17.01 2.55 -0.94
CA GLY A 24 -15.86 3.47 -0.92
C GLY A 24 -15.16 3.65 -2.27
N PHE A 25 -14.00 4.29 -2.25
CA PHE A 25 -13.21 4.63 -3.45
C PHE A 25 -11.95 3.76 -3.60
N HIS A 26 -11.92 2.59 -2.97
CA HIS A 26 -10.78 1.68 -3.04
C HIS A 26 -10.46 1.28 -4.50
N ASP A 27 -9.18 1.08 -4.81
CA ASP A 27 -8.64 0.70 -6.14
C ASP A 27 -8.76 1.73 -7.28
N ILE A 28 -9.29 2.93 -7.04
CA ILE A 28 -9.21 4.03 -8.02
C ILE A 28 -7.78 4.60 -8.02
N PRO A 29 -7.04 4.55 -9.13
CA PRO A 29 -5.67 5.03 -9.17
C PRO A 29 -5.61 6.56 -9.09
N GLY A 30 -4.64 7.09 -8.35
CA GLY A 30 -4.37 8.52 -8.30
C GLY A 30 -3.74 8.95 -6.99
N ILE A 31 -3.27 10.21 -6.98
CA ILE A 31 -2.82 10.90 -5.77
C ILE A 31 -3.86 11.99 -5.49
N TYR A 32 -4.44 11.95 -4.30
CA TYR A 32 -5.54 12.81 -3.86
C TYR A 32 -5.13 13.56 -2.60
N CYS A 33 -5.10 12.90 -1.44
CA CYS A 33 -4.69 13.54 -0.20
C CYS A 33 -3.24 14.03 -0.27
N GLY A 34 -2.37 13.31 -0.98
CA GLY A 34 -0.97 13.72 -1.21
C GLY A 34 -0.82 15.05 -1.95
N LYS A 35 -1.86 15.54 -2.64
CA LYS A 35 -1.87 16.84 -3.34
C LYS A 35 -2.39 18.00 -2.48
N ARG A 36 -2.99 17.72 -1.32
CA ARG A 36 -3.57 18.76 -0.46
C ARG A 36 -2.52 19.44 0.43
N SER A 37 -2.81 20.68 0.80
CA SER A 37 -2.16 21.41 1.89
C SER A 37 -3.23 22.10 2.73
N PRO A 38 -3.42 21.75 4.01
CA PRO A 38 -2.77 20.64 4.70
C PRO A 38 -3.14 19.29 4.07
N THR A 39 -2.20 18.35 4.09
CA THR A 39 -2.35 17.03 3.46
C THR A 39 -3.53 16.24 4.03
N CYS A 40 -3.72 16.33 5.35
CA CYS A 40 -4.75 15.60 6.10
C CYS A 40 -5.35 16.52 7.14
N CYS A 41 -6.62 16.28 7.50
CA CYS A 41 -7.31 17.06 8.53
C CYS A 41 -7.56 16.20 9.77
N PRO A 42 -7.12 16.62 10.98
CA PRO A 42 -7.21 15.80 12.18
C PRO A 42 -8.65 15.62 12.69
N ASN A 43 -9.52 16.58 12.38
CA ASN A 43 -10.92 16.59 12.77
C ASN A 43 -11.82 16.50 11.53
N ARG A 44 -13.11 16.22 11.73
CA ARG A 44 -14.13 16.29 10.68
C ARG A 44 -14.10 17.66 10.04
N ASP A 45 -13.85 17.71 8.74
CA ASP A 45 -13.77 18.94 7.98
C ASP A 45 -14.34 18.69 6.58
N ASP A 46 -15.51 19.29 6.32
CA ASP A 46 -16.21 19.13 5.05
C ASP A 46 -15.46 19.76 3.86
N GLN A 47 -14.47 20.63 4.12
CA GLN A 47 -13.56 21.19 3.11
C GLN A 47 -12.30 20.33 2.91
N CYS A 48 -12.16 19.25 3.69
CA CYS A 48 -11.06 18.30 3.58
C CYS A 48 -11.28 17.27 2.46
N THR A 49 -11.58 17.75 1.26
CA THR A 49 -12.06 16.92 0.14
C THR A 49 -11.17 17.00 -1.11
N MET A 50 -11.29 16.00 -1.98
CA MET A 50 -10.72 16.01 -3.32
C MET A 50 -11.77 15.57 -4.33
N ALA A 51 -11.72 16.14 -5.53
CA ALA A 51 -12.54 15.68 -6.63
C ALA A 51 -12.13 14.27 -7.06
N ILE A 52 -13.12 13.39 -7.21
CA ILE A 52 -12.96 12.02 -7.69
C ILE A 52 -14.07 11.73 -8.71
N LEU A 53 -13.72 11.09 -9.83
CA LEU A 53 -14.69 10.72 -10.88
C LEU A 53 -15.64 11.85 -11.33
N GLY A 54 -15.13 13.08 -11.49
CA GLY A 54 -15.92 14.23 -11.92
C GLY A 54 -16.42 15.06 -10.74
N ASN A 55 -17.73 15.01 -10.47
CA ASN A 55 -18.40 15.85 -9.47
C ASN A 55 -18.53 15.18 -8.08
N HIS A 56 -17.95 14.00 -7.89
CA HIS A 56 -17.93 13.35 -6.58
C HIS A 56 -16.73 13.85 -5.76
N LEU A 57 -16.87 13.78 -4.44
CA LEU A 57 -15.83 14.13 -3.48
C LEU A 57 -15.42 12.90 -2.70
N CYS A 58 -14.12 12.76 -2.48
CA CYS A 58 -13.56 11.89 -1.46
C CYS A 58 -12.92 12.75 -0.37
N TYR A 59 -12.82 12.21 0.84
CA TYR A 59 -12.33 12.94 2.02
C TYR A 59 -10.91 12.54 2.40
N CYS A 60 -10.20 13.48 3.01
CA CYS A 60 -8.84 13.35 3.52
C CYS A 60 -8.74 13.66 5.02
N ASP A 61 -9.86 13.90 5.68
CA ASP A 61 -9.93 14.00 7.13
C ASP A 61 -9.97 12.61 7.80
N MET A 62 -9.61 12.55 9.08
CA MET A 62 -9.56 11.28 9.81
C MET A 62 -10.93 10.61 10.02
N PHE A 63 -12.04 11.35 9.88
CA PHE A 63 -13.40 10.85 10.08
C PHE A 63 -13.93 10.09 8.85
N CYS A 64 -13.23 10.17 7.71
CA CYS A 64 -13.60 9.43 6.51
C CYS A 64 -13.48 7.91 6.69
N ASP A 65 -12.58 7.46 7.59
CA ASP A 65 -12.26 6.04 7.77
C ASP A 65 -13.12 5.43 8.87
N ARG A 66 -14.28 4.89 8.45
CA ARG A 66 -15.29 4.22 9.29
C ARG A 66 -15.13 2.70 9.28
N GLY A 67 -14.00 2.17 8.81
CA GLY A 67 -13.71 0.75 8.81
C GLY A 67 -14.33 0.00 7.62
N GLU A 68 -14.88 -1.19 7.86
CA GLU A 68 -15.35 -2.09 6.79
C GLU A 68 -16.69 -1.64 6.18
N TYR A 69 -17.46 -0.84 6.89
CA TYR A 69 -18.85 -0.51 6.54
C TYR A 69 -19.01 0.75 5.67
N GLY A 70 -17.89 1.34 5.23
CA GLY A 70 -17.90 2.40 4.23
C GLY A 70 -17.01 3.56 4.57
N ASN A 71 -16.00 3.75 3.71
CA ASN A 71 -15.08 4.87 3.80
C ASN A 71 -15.29 5.76 2.59
N ASP A 72 -15.69 7.01 2.81
CA ASP A 72 -15.67 8.08 1.81
C ASP A 72 -14.25 8.67 1.64
N CYS A 73 -13.24 8.02 2.23
CA CYS A 73 -11.84 8.36 2.07
C CYS A 73 -11.35 8.29 0.63
N CYS A 74 -10.47 9.21 0.28
CA CYS A 74 -9.74 9.12 -0.97
C CYS A 74 -8.89 7.84 -1.07
N PRO A 75 -8.62 7.34 -2.29
CA PRO A 75 -7.89 6.09 -2.50
C PRO A 75 -6.52 6.02 -1.81
N ASP A 76 -5.81 7.15 -1.72
CA ASP A 76 -4.48 7.25 -1.09
C ASP A 76 -4.51 7.61 0.41
N PHE A 77 -5.70 7.84 1.00
CA PHE A 77 -5.84 8.29 2.39
C PHE A 77 -5.10 7.41 3.39
N LYS A 78 -5.23 6.08 3.29
CA LYS A 78 -4.57 5.18 4.26
C LYS A 78 -3.05 5.32 4.21
N ALA A 79 -2.47 5.38 3.01
CA ALA A 79 -1.03 5.54 2.83
C ALA A 79 -0.54 6.94 3.26
N VAL A 80 -1.33 7.98 2.99
CA VAL A 80 -0.93 9.38 3.17
C VAL A 80 -1.26 9.92 4.56
N CYS A 81 -2.43 9.61 5.10
CA CYS A 81 -2.93 10.19 6.35
C CYS A 81 -2.89 9.22 7.52
N ARG A 82 -3.19 7.94 7.30
CA ARG A 82 -3.23 6.96 8.39
C ARG A 82 -1.86 6.37 8.72
N TYR A 83 -1.09 6.02 7.69
CA TYR A 83 0.19 5.31 7.84
C TYR A 83 1.43 6.17 7.56
N SER A 84 1.28 7.46 7.24
CA SER A 84 2.44 8.31 7.04
C SER A 84 3.19 8.52 8.35
N GLN A 85 4.50 8.79 8.24
CA GLN A 85 5.45 8.84 9.34
C GLN A 85 5.11 9.87 10.45
N ARG A 86 4.05 10.66 10.30
CA ARG A 86 3.56 11.62 11.30
C ARG A 86 2.59 11.04 12.33
N THR A 87 1.93 9.91 12.05
CA THR A 87 1.04 9.22 13.01
C THR A 87 1.75 8.15 13.84
N LEU A 88 2.97 7.78 13.47
CA LEU A 88 3.79 6.84 14.21
C LEU A 88 4.42 7.59 15.40
N ALA A 89 4.17 7.12 16.62
CA ALA A 89 4.89 7.63 17.79
C ALA A 89 6.41 7.57 17.53
N PRO A 90 7.25 8.44 18.12
CA PRO A 90 8.68 8.51 17.81
C PRO A 90 9.45 7.17 17.86
N GLY A 91 8.95 6.15 18.57
CA GLY A 91 9.50 4.79 18.58
C GLY A 91 9.07 3.89 17.41
N GLN A 92 7.93 4.13 16.78
CA GLN A 92 7.38 3.28 15.71
C GLN A 92 7.99 3.59 14.34
N VAL A 93 8.46 4.82 14.08
CA VAL A 93 9.19 5.16 12.85
C VAL A 93 10.41 4.26 12.69
N ASN A 94 11.17 4.06 13.78
CA ASN A 94 12.33 3.16 13.80
C ASN A 94 11.96 1.71 13.47
N LEU A 95 10.78 1.22 13.91
CA LEU A 95 10.33 -0.15 13.61
C LEU A 95 9.95 -0.29 12.14
N LEU A 96 9.15 0.62 11.59
CA LEU A 96 8.75 0.57 10.18
C LEU A 96 9.97 0.71 9.25
N GLU A 97 10.90 1.61 9.58
CA GLU A 97 12.15 1.76 8.84
C GLU A 97 13.03 0.51 8.94
N ARG A 98 13.11 -0.12 10.13
CA ARG A 98 13.79 -1.42 10.29
C ARG A 98 13.11 -2.52 9.48
N GLU A 99 11.78 -2.58 9.43
CA GLU A 99 11.04 -3.57 8.66
C GLU A 99 11.19 -3.35 7.14
N LYS A 100 11.10 -2.10 6.67
CA LYS A 100 11.39 -1.73 5.28
C LYS A 100 12.81 -2.07 4.91
N LYS A 101 13.78 -1.72 5.78
CA LYS A 101 15.19 -2.06 5.61
C LYS A 101 15.36 -3.58 5.57
N LYS A 102 14.75 -4.35 6.48
CA LYS A 102 14.81 -5.82 6.48
C LYS A 102 14.23 -6.42 5.20
N LYS A 103 13.10 -5.90 4.70
CA LYS A 103 12.54 -6.32 3.41
C LYS A 103 13.44 -5.94 2.23
N LEU A 104 14.09 -4.77 2.29
CA LEU A 104 15.04 -4.34 1.28
C LEU A 104 16.29 -5.21 1.27
N LEU A 105 16.86 -5.53 2.44
CA LEU A 105 17.99 -6.46 2.57
C LEU A 105 17.60 -7.85 2.08
N ALA A 106 16.42 -8.36 2.45
CA ALA A 106 15.94 -9.65 1.96
C ALA A 106 15.69 -9.67 0.44
N LYS A 107 15.32 -8.53 -0.16
CA LYS A 107 15.13 -8.41 -1.61
C LYS A 107 16.45 -8.47 -2.37
N TYR A 108 17.53 -8.01 -1.77
CA TYR A 108 18.86 -7.94 -2.36
C TYR A 108 19.87 -8.76 -1.55
N SER A 109 19.45 -9.92 -1.04
CA SER A 109 20.32 -10.83 -0.30
C SER A 109 21.42 -11.38 -1.21
N ASP A 110 21.07 -11.57 -2.48
CA ASP A 110 21.92 -12.22 -3.45
C ASP A 110 22.03 -11.41 -4.74
N CYS A 111 23.21 -11.39 -5.34
CA CYS A 111 23.43 -10.96 -6.72
C CYS A 111 23.99 -12.07 -7.56
N ILE A 112 23.80 -11.94 -8.87
CA ILE A 112 24.34 -12.88 -9.83
C ILE A 112 25.37 -12.14 -10.69
N HIS A 113 26.59 -12.67 -10.73
CA HIS A 113 27.64 -12.18 -11.61
C HIS A 113 28.31 -13.37 -12.31
N ASP A 114 28.29 -13.37 -13.65
CA ASP A 114 28.71 -14.48 -14.52
C ASP A 114 28.06 -15.84 -14.17
N GLY A 115 26.76 -15.82 -13.86
CA GLY A 115 26.00 -17.03 -13.50
C GLY A 115 26.28 -17.57 -12.11
N ILE A 116 27.19 -16.96 -11.34
CA ILE A 116 27.45 -17.32 -9.95
C ILE A 116 26.63 -16.39 -9.05
N THR A 117 25.93 -16.98 -8.09
CA THR A 117 25.19 -16.24 -7.07
C THR A 117 26.12 -15.92 -5.90
N TYR A 118 26.12 -14.66 -5.45
CA TYR A 118 26.89 -14.16 -4.32
C TYR A 118 25.94 -13.54 -3.31
N SER A 119 26.18 -13.78 -2.03
CA SER A 119 25.39 -13.22 -0.93
C SER A 119 26.04 -11.95 -0.36
N GLU A 120 25.24 -11.10 0.29
CA GLU A 120 25.76 -9.95 1.04
C GLU A 120 26.81 -10.40 2.07
N GLY A 121 27.99 -9.77 2.05
CA GLY A 121 29.13 -10.12 2.89
C GLY A 121 30.18 -11.03 2.21
N ASP A 122 29.87 -11.60 1.05
CA ASP A 122 30.85 -12.38 0.31
C ASP A 122 32.05 -11.52 -0.10
N THR A 123 33.23 -12.15 -0.07
CA THR A 123 34.47 -11.55 -0.57
C THR A 123 34.96 -12.39 -1.72
N ILE A 124 35.12 -11.77 -2.89
CA ILE A 124 35.52 -12.46 -4.11
C ILE A 124 36.82 -11.87 -4.65
N THR A 125 37.70 -12.73 -5.18
CA THR A 125 38.92 -12.27 -5.86
C THR A 125 38.78 -12.54 -7.35
N ARG A 126 38.80 -11.47 -8.16
CA ARG A 126 38.70 -11.53 -9.63
C ARG A 126 39.68 -10.56 -10.26
N ASN A 127 40.44 -11.05 -11.24
CA ASN A 127 41.46 -10.27 -11.95
C ASN A 127 42.42 -9.53 -11.01
N CYS A 128 42.94 -10.25 -10.00
CA CYS A 128 43.81 -9.72 -8.95
C CYS A 128 43.22 -8.59 -8.08
N ASN A 129 41.90 -8.35 -8.16
CA ASN A 129 41.19 -7.41 -7.30
C ASN A 129 40.27 -8.18 -6.34
N GLN A 130 40.22 -7.73 -5.09
CA GLN A 130 39.32 -8.26 -4.07
C GLN A 130 38.09 -7.37 -3.96
N TRP A 131 36.90 -7.95 -4.06
CA TRP A 131 35.62 -7.26 -4.05
C TRP A 131 34.82 -7.75 -2.85
N PHE A 132 34.26 -6.80 -2.09
CA PHE A 132 33.32 -7.09 -1.02
C PHE A 132 31.91 -6.82 -1.51
N ILE A 133 31.03 -7.82 -1.40
CA ILE A 133 29.63 -7.70 -1.82
C ILE A 133 28.88 -6.96 -0.71
N SER A 134 28.64 -5.67 -0.90
CA SER A 134 27.85 -4.84 0.02
C SER A 134 26.67 -4.18 -0.68
N HIS A 135 25.51 -4.20 0.00
CA HIS A 135 24.36 -3.32 -0.17
C HIS A 135 24.11 -2.79 -1.60
N PHE A 136 23.18 -3.44 -2.30
CA PHE A 136 22.77 -3.09 -3.66
C PHE A 136 21.97 -1.78 -3.72
N SER A 137 22.65 -0.64 -3.70
CA SER A 137 22.10 0.59 -4.27
C SER A 137 22.50 0.66 -5.73
N LYS A 138 21.54 0.48 -6.66
CA LYS A 138 21.67 1.09 -7.98
C LYS A 138 21.73 2.60 -7.76
N LEU A 139 22.90 3.20 -7.92
CA LEU A 139 22.98 4.59 -8.33
C LEU A 139 22.46 4.61 -9.76
N ASN A 140 21.32 5.28 -9.98
CA ASN A 140 20.96 5.70 -11.33
C ASN A 140 21.94 6.79 -11.80
#